data_AF-A0A505DI23-F1
#
_entry.id   AF-A0A505DI23-F1
#
_cell.length_a   1.000
_cell.length_b   1.000
_cell.length_c   1.000
_cell.angle_alpha   90.00
_cell.angle_beta   90.00
_cell.angle_gamma   90.00
#
_symmetry.space_group_name_H-M   'P 1'
#
loop_
_entity.id
_entity.type
_entity.pdbx_description
1 polymer ?
#
loop_
_entity_poly.entity_id
_entity_poly.type
_entity_poly.pdbx_seq_one_letter_code
_entity_poly.pdbx_strand_id
1 'polypeptide(L)'
;WVDKHPEWFHHRPDGTIAYAENPPKKYQDIYPIAFDQDMPGLVAETLRVLRFWMDHGVRIFRVDNPHTKPVVFWEQVIGEVNRQDADVLFLAEAFTRPAMMHTLAQIGFQQSYTYFTWRNSKQELTEYLTELSGDAAAYMRPNFFVNTPDILHEFLQQGGRPAFELRAVLAATLSPTWGVYSGFEL
;
A
#
# COMPACT_ATOMS: atom_id res chain seq x y z
N TRP A 1 1.69 -14.29 17.37
CA TRP A 1 0.37 -13.93 17.91
C TRP A 1 -0.61 -15.10 17.93
N VAL A 2 -0.60 -16.03 16.98
CA VAL A 2 -1.51 -17.19 16.91
C VAL A 2 -1.82 -17.85 18.27
N ASP A 3 -0.80 -18.24 19.05
CA ASP A 3 -1.06 -18.91 20.34
C ASP A 3 -1.43 -17.95 21.48
N LYS A 4 -0.99 -16.68 21.41
CA LYS A 4 -1.13 -15.69 22.50
C LYS A 4 -2.39 -14.84 22.38
N HIS A 5 -2.86 -14.64 21.16
CA HIS A 5 -4.01 -13.83 20.77
C HIS A 5 -4.82 -14.58 19.70
N PRO A 6 -5.35 -15.78 20.00
CA PRO A 6 -6.15 -16.54 19.04
C PRO A 6 -7.39 -15.75 18.57
N GLU A 7 -7.92 -14.85 19.40
CA GLU A 7 -9.04 -13.96 19.08
C GLU A 7 -8.77 -12.99 17.92
N TRP A 8 -7.50 -12.73 17.59
CA TRP A 8 -7.11 -11.91 16.44
C TRP A 8 -7.16 -12.67 15.11
N PHE A 9 -7.63 -13.92 15.11
CA PHE A 9 -7.75 -14.75 13.91
C PHE A 9 -9.16 -15.35 13.81
N HIS A 10 -9.63 -15.53 12.58
CA HIS A 10 -10.89 -16.24 12.36
C HIS A 10 -10.63 -17.76 12.29
N HIS A 11 -11.13 -18.49 13.28
CA HIS A 11 -11.06 -19.94 13.33
C HIS A 11 -12.27 -20.57 12.66
N ARG A 12 -12.02 -21.58 11.83
CA ARG A 12 -13.04 -22.47 11.27
C ARG A 12 -13.63 -23.36 12.36
N PRO A 13 -14.76 -24.05 12.09
CA PRO A 13 -15.38 -24.94 13.06
C PRO A 13 -14.48 -26.07 13.59
N ASP A 14 -13.45 -26.47 12.82
CA ASP A 14 -12.45 -27.47 13.22
C ASP A 14 -11.27 -26.88 14.00
N GLY A 15 -11.30 -25.57 14.30
CA GLY A 15 -10.25 -24.85 15.00
C GLY A 15 -9.11 -24.34 14.10
N THR A 16 -9.08 -24.69 12.81
CA THR A 16 -8.02 -24.23 11.90
C THR A 16 -8.24 -22.79 11.45
N ILE A 17 -7.16 -22.10 11.07
CA ILE A 17 -7.21 -20.74 10.50
C ILE A 17 -7.01 -20.85 8.98
N ALA A 18 -7.88 -20.20 8.20
CA ALA A 18 -7.71 -20.13 6.76
C ALA A 18 -6.49 -19.26 6.41
N TYR A 19 -5.71 -19.67 5.41
CA TYR A 19 -4.64 -18.85 4.88
C TYR A 19 -5.18 -17.59 4.17
N ALA A 20 -4.35 -16.56 4.02
CA ALA A 20 -4.79 -15.30 3.40
C ALA A 20 -4.92 -15.44 1.87
N GLU A 21 -5.87 -14.72 1.28
CA GLU A 21 -6.06 -14.67 -0.18
C GLU A 21 -6.23 -13.22 -0.64
N ASN A 22 -5.72 -12.92 -1.83
CA ASN A 22 -6.07 -11.74 -2.61
C ASN A 22 -6.37 -12.21 -4.03
N PRO A 23 -7.60 -12.72 -4.29
CA PRO A 23 -7.90 -13.49 -5.49
C PRO A 23 -7.43 -12.80 -6.79
N PRO A 24 -6.73 -13.52 -7.68
CA PRO A 24 -6.53 -14.97 -7.68
C PRO A 24 -5.33 -15.47 -6.84
N LYS A 25 -4.56 -14.58 -6.18
CA LYS A 25 -3.38 -14.94 -5.37
C LYS A 25 -3.80 -15.63 -4.07
N LYS A 26 -3.04 -16.67 -3.70
CA LYS A 26 -3.16 -17.41 -2.44
C LYS A 26 -1.84 -17.32 -1.68
N TYR A 27 -1.92 -17.10 -0.37
CA TYR A 27 -0.75 -16.96 0.49
C TYR A 27 -0.82 -18.02 1.60
N GLN A 28 -0.47 -19.27 1.26
CA GLN A 28 -0.57 -20.41 2.18
C GLN A 28 0.34 -20.31 3.42
N ASP A 29 1.30 -19.40 3.38
CA ASP A 29 2.31 -19.14 4.39
C ASP A 29 1.91 -18.09 5.44
N ILE A 30 0.76 -17.42 5.28
CA ILE A 30 0.29 -16.37 6.19
C ILE A 30 -1.19 -16.49 6.56
N TYR A 31 -1.55 -15.97 7.74
CA TYR A 31 -2.93 -15.86 8.21
C TYR A 31 -3.40 -14.40 8.23
N PRO A 32 -4.65 -14.11 7.80
CA PRO A 32 -5.23 -12.78 7.92
C PRO A 32 -5.64 -12.50 9.38
N ILE A 33 -5.52 -11.23 9.79
CA ILE A 33 -6.00 -10.76 11.09
C ILE A 33 -7.51 -10.50 11.01
N ALA A 34 -8.24 -10.96 12.02
CA ALA A 34 -9.65 -10.64 12.25
C ALA A 34 -9.76 -9.49 13.27
N PHE A 35 -10.44 -8.41 12.88
CA PHE A 35 -10.46 -7.17 13.67
C PHE A 35 -11.69 -7.03 14.57
N ASP A 36 -12.70 -7.88 14.39
CA ASP A 36 -14.03 -7.68 15.00
C ASP A 36 -14.07 -8.02 16.50
N GLN A 37 -13.16 -8.87 16.99
CA GLN A 37 -13.17 -9.31 18.39
C GLN A 37 -12.42 -8.37 19.33
N ASP A 38 -11.26 -7.85 18.90
CA ASP A 38 -10.39 -7.02 19.74
C ASP A 38 -9.67 -5.91 18.94
N MET A 39 -10.48 -5.04 18.31
CA MET A 39 -9.98 -3.85 17.63
C MET A 39 -9.08 -2.98 18.53
N PRO A 40 -9.43 -2.67 19.81
CA PRO A 40 -8.58 -1.85 20.67
C PRO A 40 -7.22 -2.48 20.95
N GLY A 41 -7.15 -3.80 21.20
CA GLY A 41 -5.89 -4.51 21.39
C GLY A 41 -5.01 -4.50 20.14
N LEU A 42 -5.60 -4.71 18.96
CA LEU A 42 -4.90 -4.62 17.68
C LEU A 42 -4.34 -3.22 17.40
N VAL A 43 -5.12 -2.15 17.69
CA VAL A 43 -4.64 -0.77 17.56
C VAL A 43 -3.49 -0.52 18.53
N ALA A 44 -3.63 -0.89 19.80
CA ALA A 44 -2.59 -0.69 20.82
C ALA A 44 -1.28 -1.41 20.46
N GLU A 45 -1.36 -2.67 20.04
CA GLU A 45 -0.18 -3.45 19.66
C GLU A 45 0.46 -2.92 18.36
N THR A 46 -0.35 -2.50 17.38
CA THR A 46 0.16 -1.89 16.14
C THR A 46 0.95 -0.62 16.44
N LEU A 47 0.41 0.25 17.29
CA LEU A 47 1.08 1.47 17.72
C LEU A 47 2.39 1.16 18.47
N ARG A 48 2.39 0.13 19.33
CA ARG A 48 3.61 -0.30 20.03
C ARG A 48 4.70 -0.75 19.05
N VAL A 49 4.33 -1.54 18.04
CA VAL A 49 5.27 -2.01 17.00
C VAL A 49 5.78 -0.85 16.13
N LEU A 50 4.91 0.07 15.72
CA LEU A 50 5.32 1.24 14.94
C LEU A 50 6.28 2.14 15.75
N ARG A 51 5.91 2.46 16.99
CA ARG A 51 6.75 3.29 17.89
C ARG A 51 8.11 2.65 18.15
N PHE A 52 8.16 1.33 18.31
CA PHE A 52 9.44 0.62 18.44
C PHE A 52 10.39 0.91 17.26
N TRP A 53 9.91 0.89 16.03
CA TRP A 53 10.74 1.21 14.86
C TRP A 53 11.03 2.71 14.74
N MET A 54 10.09 3.56 15.15
CA MET A 54 10.27 5.00 15.22
C MET A 54 11.40 5.40 16.19
N ASP A 55 11.50 4.71 17.35
CA ASP A 55 12.59 4.90 18.33
C ASP A 55 13.97 4.55 17.74
N HIS A 56 13.99 3.76 16.68
CA HIS A 56 15.20 3.41 15.92
C HIS A 56 15.36 4.26 14.64
N GLY A 57 14.63 5.37 14.52
CA GLY A 57 14.76 6.33 13.42
C GLY A 57 13.97 6.00 12.16
N VAL A 58 13.13 4.96 12.16
CA VAL A 58 12.23 4.68 11.03
C VAL A 58 11.06 5.65 11.04
N ARG A 59 11.01 6.56 10.06
CA ARG A 59 9.95 7.58 9.93
C ARG A 59 9.02 7.36 8.73
N ILE A 60 9.25 6.33 7.93
CA ILE A 60 8.43 6.03 6.76
C ILE A 60 8.04 4.55 6.77
N PHE A 61 6.74 4.27 6.68
CA PHE A 61 6.19 2.93 6.65
C PHE A 61 5.45 2.68 5.34
N ARG A 62 5.97 1.76 4.50
CA ARG A 62 5.21 1.19 3.37
C ARG A 62 4.28 0.13 3.94
N VAL A 63 2.98 0.42 3.96
CA VAL A 63 1.95 -0.44 4.53
C VAL A 63 1.43 -1.40 3.47
N ASP A 64 1.56 -2.70 3.75
CA ASP A 64 1.17 -3.79 2.86
C ASP A 64 -0.35 -4.00 2.81
N ASN A 65 -0.91 -4.01 1.60
CA ASN A 65 -2.32 -4.30 1.33
C ASN A 65 -3.30 -3.69 2.37
N PRO A 66 -3.27 -2.37 2.66
CA PRO A 66 -4.08 -1.78 3.72
C PRO A 66 -5.59 -1.92 3.45
N HIS A 67 -5.97 -2.03 2.18
CA HIS A 67 -7.36 -2.23 1.73
C HIS A 67 -7.98 -3.58 2.13
N THR A 68 -7.18 -4.53 2.64
CA THR A 68 -7.68 -5.81 3.19
C THR A 68 -7.97 -5.73 4.69
N LYS A 69 -7.71 -4.57 5.31
CA LYS A 69 -7.93 -4.29 6.73
C LYS A 69 -9.00 -3.18 6.83
N PRO A 70 -9.72 -3.06 7.95
CA PRO A 70 -10.76 -2.04 8.09
C PRO A 70 -10.20 -0.62 7.89
N VAL A 71 -10.92 0.23 7.17
CA VAL A 71 -10.51 1.64 6.93
C VAL A 71 -10.36 2.39 8.25
N VAL A 72 -11.32 2.23 9.16
CA VAL A 72 -11.33 2.89 10.48
C VAL A 72 -10.12 2.48 11.34
N PHE A 73 -9.58 1.28 11.16
CA PHE A 73 -8.38 0.85 11.88
C PHE A 73 -7.19 1.73 11.48
N TRP A 74 -7.01 1.99 10.17
CA TRP A 74 -5.94 2.86 9.70
C TRP A 74 -6.13 4.31 10.11
N GLU A 75 -7.36 4.81 10.06
CA GLU A 75 -7.69 6.18 10.52
C GLU A 75 -7.26 6.38 11.98
N GLN A 76 -7.56 5.40 12.84
CA GLN A 76 -7.15 5.43 14.25
C GLN A 76 -5.63 5.32 14.43
N VAL A 77 -4.98 4.37 13.76
CA VAL A 77 -3.53 4.15 13.89
C VAL A 77 -2.74 5.37 13.40
N ILE A 78 -3.06 5.87 12.21
CA ILE A 78 -2.38 7.04 11.62
C ILE A 78 -2.66 8.29 12.46
N GLY A 79 -3.92 8.50 12.85
CA GLY A 79 -4.31 9.63 13.67
C GLY A 79 -3.63 9.66 15.05
N GLU A 80 -3.36 8.50 15.65
CA GLU A 80 -2.61 8.41 16.90
C GLU A 80 -1.11 8.66 16.72
N VAL A 81 -0.49 8.05 15.70
CA VAL A 81 0.95 8.25 15.41
C VAL A 81 1.21 9.71 15.09
N ASN A 82 0.50 10.30 14.13
CA ASN A 82 0.79 11.65 13.68
C ASN A 82 0.40 12.74 14.70
N ARG A 83 -0.41 12.43 15.72
CA ARG A 83 -0.65 13.38 16.83
C ARG A 83 0.60 13.62 17.67
N GLN A 84 1.46 12.62 17.80
CA GLN A 84 2.71 12.71 18.56
C GLN A 84 3.92 12.95 17.64
N ASP A 85 3.89 12.38 16.45
CA ASP A 85 4.99 12.27 15.50
C ASP A 85 4.51 12.64 14.09
N ALA A 86 4.27 13.93 13.85
CA ALA A 86 3.68 14.44 12.61
C ALA A 86 4.58 14.28 11.37
N ASP A 87 5.88 14.02 11.55
CA ASP A 87 6.84 13.76 10.46
C ASP A 87 6.80 12.30 9.95
N VAL A 88 6.10 11.39 10.63
CA VAL A 88 5.97 10.00 10.17
C VAL A 88 5.05 9.91 8.96
N LEU A 89 5.52 9.24 7.90
CA LEU A 89 4.80 9.07 6.64
C LEU A 89 4.36 7.62 6.42
N PHE A 90 3.13 7.42 6.01
CA PHE A 90 2.56 6.14 5.60
C PHE A 90 2.32 6.12 4.10
N LEU A 91 2.84 5.07 3.43
CA LEU A 91 2.59 4.77 2.02
C LEU A 91 1.62 3.60 1.91
N ALA A 92 0.44 3.83 1.34
CA ALA A 92 -0.56 2.78 1.11
C ALA A 92 -0.27 1.97 -0.16
N GLU A 93 0.04 0.68 -0.01
CA GLU A 93 0.10 -0.24 -1.15
C GLU A 93 -1.28 -0.85 -1.44
N ALA A 94 -2.15 -0.05 -2.07
CA ALA A 94 -3.53 -0.45 -2.34
C ALA A 94 -3.82 -0.54 -3.84
N PHE A 95 -3.53 -1.67 -4.47
CA PHE A 95 -3.99 -1.97 -5.83
C PHE A 95 -5.41 -2.55 -5.82
N THR A 96 -6.39 -1.67 -5.59
CA THR A 96 -7.81 -2.03 -5.44
C THR A 96 -8.68 -1.10 -6.27
N ARG A 97 -10.01 -1.08 -6.06
CA ARG A 97 -10.93 -0.18 -6.77
C ARG A 97 -10.69 1.29 -6.38
N PRO A 98 -10.99 2.27 -7.27
CA PRO A 98 -10.69 3.68 -7.04
C PRO A 98 -11.24 4.23 -5.72
N ALA A 99 -12.50 3.90 -5.39
CA ALA A 99 -13.15 4.40 -4.17
C ALA A 99 -12.33 4.08 -2.91
N MET A 100 -11.84 2.85 -2.76
CA MET A 100 -11.04 2.45 -1.60
C MET A 100 -9.66 3.12 -1.59
N MET A 101 -9.01 3.25 -2.74
CA MET A 101 -7.72 3.96 -2.84
C MET A 101 -7.85 5.41 -2.40
N HIS A 102 -8.89 6.10 -2.88
CA HIS A 102 -9.18 7.49 -2.53
C HIS A 102 -9.56 7.63 -1.05
N THR A 103 -10.39 6.74 -0.51
CA THR A 103 -10.73 6.73 0.93
C THR A 103 -9.49 6.57 1.81
N LEU A 104 -8.57 5.66 1.48
CA LEU A 104 -7.35 5.47 2.29
C LEU A 104 -6.48 6.73 2.32
N ALA A 105 -6.34 7.44 1.19
CA ALA A 105 -5.64 8.73 1.17
C ALA A 105 -6.35 9.77 2.06
N GLN A 106 -7.68 9.86 1.97
CA GLN A 106 -8.48 10.84 2.72
C GLN A 106 -8.45 10.63 4.24
N ILE A 107 -8.35 9.39 4.72
CA ILE A 107 -8.32 9.08 6.16
C ILE A 107 -6.92 9.21 6.78
N GLY A 108 -5.89 9.54 6.00
CA GLY A 108 -4.60 9.98 6.55
C GLY A 108 -3.34 9.42 5.88
N PHE A 109 -3.43 8.48 4.94
CA PHE A 109 -2.22 8.00 4.26
C PHE A 109 -1.52 9.12 3.48
N GLN A 110 -0.25 9.39 3.78
CA GLN A 110 0.49 10.49 3.17
C GLN A 110 0.82 10.24 1.71
N GLN A 111 1.03 8.99 1.30
CA GLN A 111 1.27 8.59 -0.08
C GLN A 111 0.45 7.35 -0.47
N SER A 112 0.20 7.20 -1.77
CA SER A 112 -0.51 6.06 -2.34
C SER A 112 0.27 5.47 -3.52
N TYR A 113 0.37 4.14 -3.57
CA TYR A 113 0.61 3.45 -4.85
C TYR A 113 -0.55 3.74 -5.82
N THR A 114 -0.29 3.58 -7.12
CA THR A 114 -1.18 4.05 -8.18
C THR A 114 -1.35 3.01 -9.28
N TYR A 115 -2.21 3.28 -10.26
CA TYR A 115 -2.34 2.45 -11.45
C TYR A 115 -1.26 2.69 -12.51
N PHE A 116 -0.18 3.41 -12.17
CA PHE A 116 0.84 3.85 -13.14
C PHE A 116 1.38 2.72 -14.02
N THR A 117 1.66 1.54 -13.46
CA THR A 117 2.19 0.38 -14.18
C THR A 117 1.24 -0.16 -15.27
N TRP A 118 -0.07 0.07 -15.12
CA TRP A 118 -1.11 -0.31 -16.10
C TRP A 118 -1.62 0.88 -16.93
N ARG A 119 -0.86 1.98 -16.99
CA ARG A 119 -1.13 3.11 -17.89
C ARG A 119 0.10 3.30 -18.78
N ASN A 120 0.03 2.79 -20.00
CA ASN A 120 1.15 2.74 -20.94
C ASN A 120 0.87 3.44 -22.26
N SER A 121 -0.39 3.52 -22.68
CA SER A 121 -0.77 4.30 -23.85
C SER A 121 -0.79 5.81 -23.55
N LYS A 122 -0.68 6.64 -24.59
CA LYS A 122 -0.78 8.10 -24.44
C LYS A 122 -2.10 8.50 -23.77
N GLN A 123 -3.21 7.90 -24.20
CA GLN A 123 -4.54 8.23 -23.68
C GLN A 123 -4.65 7.86 -22.20
N GLU A 124 -4.27 6.63 -21.85
CA GLU A 124 -4.26 6.13 -20.46
C GLU A 124 -3.45 7.03 -19.53
N LEU A 125 -2.24 7.42 -19.96
CA LEU A 125 -1.37 8.31 -19.17
C LEU A 125 -2.00 9.69 -19.01
N THR A 126 -2.51 10.29 -20.09
CA THR A 126 -3.13 11.61 -20.04
C THR A 126 -4.36 11.61 -19.13
N GLU A 127 -5.27 10.64 -19.28
CA GLU A 127 -6.48 10.54 -18.46
C GLU A 127 -6.13 10.36 -16.99
N TYR A 128 -5.22 9.43 -16.68
CA TYR A 128 -4.88 9.13 -15.30
C TYR A 128 -4.09 10.25 -14.61
N LEU A 129 -3.19 10.91 -15.33
CA LEU A 129 -2.49 12.08 -14.76
C LEU A 129 -3.42 13.28 -14.62
N THR A 130 -4.41 13.44 -15.49
CA THR A 130 -5.45 14.48 -15.32
C THR A 130 -6.26 14.24 -14.05
N GLU A 131 -6.60 12.99 -13.73
CA GLU A 131 -7.23 12.63 -12.45
C GLU A 131 -6.31 12.97 -11.26
N LEU A 132 -5.08 12.46 -11.27
CA LEU A 132 -4.15 12.59 -10.13
C LEU A 132 -3.68 14.02 -9.87
N SER A 133 -3.59 14.85 -10.91
CA SER A 133 -3.19 16.26 -10.80
C SER A 133 -4.38 17.23 -10.65
N GLY A 134 -5.60 16.73 -10.80
CA GLY A 134 -6.84 17.47 -10.55
C GLY A 134 -7.25 17.43 -9.08
N ASP A 135 -8.55 17.27 -8.82
CA ASP A 135 -9.13 17.31 -7.47
C ASP A 135 -8.52 16.26 -6.52
N ALA A 136 -8.03 15.13 -7.04
CA ALA A 136 -7.40 14.09 -6.24
C ALA A 136 -6.12 14.57 -5.54
N ALA A 137 -5.41 15.56 -6.10
CA ALA A 137 -4.17 16.10 -5.54
C ALA A 137 -4.40 16.78 -4.17
N ALA A 138 -5.63 17.17 -3.84
CA ALA A 138 -5.97 17.77 -2.55
C ALA A 138 -5.80 16.78 -1.38
N TYR A 139 -5.82 15.47 -1.63
CA TYR A 139 -5.76 14.45 -0.58
C TYR A 139 -4.84 13.26 -0.90
N MET A 140 -4.55 12.97 -2.17
CA MET A 140 -3.70 11.84 -2.57
C MET A 140 -2.36 12.32 -3.14
N ARG A 141 -1.25 11.77 -2.62
CA ARG A 141 0.08 11.98 -3.19
C ARG A 141 0.57 10.69 -3.86
N PRO A 142 0.69 10.66 -5.20
CA PRO A 142 1.04 9.44 -5.90
C PRO A 142 2.52 9.08 -5.73
N ASN A 143 2.80 7.79 -5.49
CA ASN A 143 4.15 7.23 -5.56
C ASN A 143 4.25 6.33 -6.80
N PHE A 144 4.96 6.79 -7.84
CA PHE A 144 5.08 6.09 -9.12
C PHE A 144 6.25 5.09 -9.10
N PHE A 145 5.98 3.89 -8.58
CA PHE A 145 6.89 2.77 -8.81
C PHE A 145 6.79 2.27 -10.26
N VAL A 146 7.93 2.19 -10.96
CA VAL A 146 7.98 1.68 -12.35
C VAL A 146 7.85 0.15 -12.43
N ASN A 147 8.27 -0.53 -11.38
CA ASN A 147 8.14 -1.96 -11.15
C ASN A 147 8.05 -2.22 -9.64
N THR A 148 7.57 -3.40 -9.25
CA THR A 148 7.64 -3.89 -7.87
C THR A 148 8.06 -5.36 -7.90
N PRO A 149 8.38 -5.99 -6.75
CA PRO A 149 8.60 -7.44 -6.72
C PRO A 149 7.44 -8.26 -7.32
N ASP A 150 6.22 -7.73 -7.26
CA ASP A 150 4.99 -8.36 -7.76
C ASP A 150 4.59 -7.94 -9.19
N ILE A 151 5.18 -6.87 -9.73
CA ILE A 151 4.71 -6.23 -10.97
C ILE A 151 5.88 -6.02 -11.94
N LEU A 152 5.93 -6.89 -12.96
CA LEU A 152 6.69 -6.70 -14.19
C LEU A 152 5.72 -6.67 -15.37
N HIS A 153 5.29 -5.47 -15.77
CA HIS A 153 4.25 -5.31 -16.80
C HIS A 153 4.72 -5.81 -18.18
N GLU A 154 3.80 -6.35 -19.00
CA GLU A 154 4.06 -6.85 -20.36
C GLU A 154 4.82 -5.83 -21.24
N PHE A 155 4.49 -4.54 -21.08
CA PHE A 155 5.18 -3.42 -21.72
C PHE A 155 6.71 -3.45 -21.52
N LEU A 156 7.17 -3.76 -20.30
CA LEU A 156 8.60 -3.90 -20.00
C LEU A 156 9.16 -5.22 -20.54
N GLN A 157 8.40 -6.31 -20.44
CA GLN A 157 8.83 -7.64 -20.92
C GLN A 157 9.07 -7.65 -22.43
N GLN A 158 8.21 -7.00 -23.21
CA GLN A 158 8.28 -6.99 -24.68
C GLN A 158 9.14 -5.86 -25.23
N GLY A 159 9.19 -4.71 -24.55
CA GLY A 159 9.87 -3.52 -25.06
C GLY A 159 11.37 -3.46 -24.78
N GLY A 160 11.91 -4.36 -23.94
CA GLY A 160 13.33 -4.39 -23.58
C GLY A 160 13.80 -3.06 -22.97
N ARG A 161 15.11 -2.81 -23.00
CA ARG A 161 15.73 -1.60 -22.43
C ARG A 161 15.04 -0.28 -22.81
N PRO A 162 14.63 -0.02 -24.07
CA PRO A 162 13.90 1.21 -24.41
C PRO A 162 12.60 1.42 -23.61
N ALA A 163 11.88 0.35 -23.28
CA ALA A 163 10.69 0.46 -22.42
C ALA A 163 11.05 0.83 -20.99
N PHE A 164 12.13 0.27 -20.43
CA PHE A 164 12.62 0.65 -19.09
C PHE A 164 13.03 2.13 -19.05
N GLU A 165 13.77 2.59 -20.06
CA GLU A 165 14.16 4.01 -20.20
C GLU A 165 12.92 4.92 -20.26
N LEU A 166 11.93 4.57 -21.09
CA LEU A 166 10.68 5.33 -21.19
C LEU A 166 9.92 5.39 -19.86
N ARG A 167 9.76 4.24 -19.18
CA ARG A 167 9.03 4.18 -17.91
C ARG A 167 9.73 4.96 -16.79
N ALA A 168 11.06 4.96 -16.75
CA ALA A 168 11.82 5.77 -15.82
C ALA A 168 11.60 7.27 -16.06
N VAL A 169 11.67 7.73 -17.31
CA VAL A 169 11.40 9.14 -17.66
C VAL A 169 9.98 9.52 -17.24
N LEU A 170 8.98 8.74 -17.65
CA LEU A 170 7.59 9.03 -17.32
C LEU A 170 7.35 9.10 -15.81
N ALA A 171 7.87 8.14 -15.04
CA ALA A 171 7.68 8.13 -13.59
C ALA A 171 8.32 9.36 -12.92
N ALA A 172 9.58 9.65 -13.28
CA ALA A 172 10.37 10.72 -12.69
C ALA A 172 9.87 12.12 -13.05
N THR A 173 9.22 12.30 -14.21
CA THR A 173 8.74 13.62 -14.65
C THR A 173 7.26 13.87 -14.43
N LEU A 174 6.45 12.83 -14.23
CA LEU A 174 4.99 12.96 -14.05
C LEU A 174 4.55 12.96 -12.57
N SER A 175 5.40 12.50 -11.65
CA SER A 175 5.12 12.53 -10.22
C SER A 175 6.29 13.08 -9.42
N PRO A 176 6.06 13.91 -8.38
CA PRO A 176 7.12 14.35 -7.47
C PRO A 176 7.67 13.21 -6.59
N THR A 177 7.02 12.05 -6.58
CA THR A 177 7.54 10.84 -5.92
C THR A 177 7.46 9.66 -6.87
N TRP A 178 8.59 8.99 -7.06
CA TRP A 178 8.72 7.82 -7.89
C TRP A 178 9.71 6.83 -7.27
N GLY A 179 9.67 5.58 -7.73
CA GLY A 179 10.49 4.51 -7.18
C GLY A 179 10.80 3.43 -8.20
N VAL A 180 11.83 2.65 -7.90
CA VAL A 180 12.27 1.48 -8.66
C VAL A 180 12.49 0.33 -7.68
N TYR A 181 12.22 -0.89 -8.11
CA TYR A 181 12.69 -2.09 -7.43
C TYR A 181 13.98 -2.59 -8.09
N SER A 182 14.98 -2.93 -7.26
CA SER A 182 16.33 -3.33 -7.70
C SER A 182 16.31 -4.45 -8.74
N GLY A 183 17.12 -4.29 -9.77
CA GLY A 183 17.10 -5.13 -10.97
C GLY A 183 16.39 -4.47 -12.15
N PHE A 184 15.72 -3.32 -11.93
CA PHE A 184 15.19 -2.49 -13.02
C PHE A 184 16.31 -1.86 -13.86
N GLU A 185 17.47 -1.62 -13.25
CA GLU A 185 18.63 -0.98 -13.87
C GLU A 185 19.45 -1.89 -14.81
N LEU A 186 19.18 -3.19 -14.83
CA LEU A 186 19.95 -4.22 -15.55
C LEU A 186 19.36 -4.50 -16.95
#